data_AF-A0A972KCW7-F1
#
_entry.id   AF-A0A972KCW7-F1
#
_cell.length_a   1.000
_cell.length_b   1.000
_cell.length_c   1.000
_cell.angle_alpha   90.00
_cell.angle_beta   90.00
_cell.angle_gamma   90.00
#
_symmetry.space_group_name_H-M   'P 1'
#
loop_
_entity.id
_entity.type
_entity.pdbx_description
1 polymer ?
#
loop_
_entity_poly.entity_id
_entity_poly.type
_entity_poly.pdbx_seq_one_letter_code
_entity_poly.pdbx_strand_id
1 'polypeptide(L)' 'QARLSQALAGIDVRPIDELMGKEAGRLLGAAGMSDVVDAAVILLSQDGDEIVTSDHDDLGRLAATSGRHVELIYP' A
#
# COMPACT_ATOMS: atom_id res chain seq x y z
N GLN A 1 -17.07 6.53 20.83
CA GLN A 1 -15.92 6.28 19.93
C GLN A 1 -14.59 6.07 20.69
N ALA A 2 -14.58 5.42 21.86
CA ALA A 2 -13.35 5.26 22.66
C ALA A 2 -12.39 4.16 22.15
N ARG A 3 -12.92 3.05 21.59
CA ARG A 3 -12.09 1.93 21.09
C ARG A 3 -11.32 2.27 19.82
N LEU A 4 -11.93 3.00 18.88
CA LEU A 4 -11.26 3.51 17.69
C LEU A 4 -10.13 4.48 18.07
N SER A 5 -10.38 5.39 19.01
CA SER A 5 -9.35 6.32 19.50
C SER A 5 -8.17 5.63 20.21
N GLN A 6 -8.41 4.49 20.89
CA GLN A 6 -7.33 3.69 21.49
C GLN A 6 -6.54 2.91 20.44
N ALA A 7 -7.21 2.36 19.43
CA ALA A 7 -6.52 1.70 18.31
C ALA A 7 -5.63 2.69 17.53
N LEU A 8 -6.10 3.94 17.34
CA LEU A 8 -5.33 5.00 16.67
C LEU A 8 -4.03 5.37 17.39
N ALA A 9 -3.91 5.15 18.71
CA ALA A 9 -2.68 5.45 19.43
C ALA A 9 -1.50 4.52 19.06
N GLY A 10 -1.80 3.35 18.47
CA GLY A 10 -0.80 2.41 17.94
C GLY A 10 -0.61 2.49 16.42
N ILE A 11 -1.25 3.46 15.76
CA ILE A 11 -1.22 3.58 14.29
C ILE A 11 -0.19 4.64 13.90
N ASP A 12 0.80 4.21 13.12
CA ASP A 12 1.72 5.11 12.42
C ASP A 12 1.04 5.66 11.17
N VAL A 13 0.99 6.99 11.02
CA VAL A 13 0.39 7.66 9.86
C VAL A 13 1.51 8.17 8.98
N ARG A 14 1.60 7.62 7.77
CA ARG A 14 2.61 8.01 6.78
C ARG A 14 2.03 8.97 5.74
N PRO A 15 2.66 10.14 5.51
CA PRO A 15 2.24 11.03 4.43
C PRO A 15 2.67 10.48 3.07
N ILE A 16 1.87 10.76 2.04
CA ILE A 16 2.31 10.67 0.65
C ILE A 16 2.97 12.00 0.30
N ASP A 17 4.30 12.04 0.38
CA ASP A 17 5.08 13.21 0.02
C ASP A 17 5.39 13.26 -1.49
N GLU A 18 6.13 14.29 -1.91
CA GLU A 18 6.46 14.47 -3.33
C GLU A 18 7.29 13.30 -3.91
N LEU A 19 8.18 12.72 -3.11
CA LEU A 19 9.00 11.60 -3.55
C LEU A 19 8.13 10.37 -3.77
N MET A 20 7.31 10.03 -2.78
CA MET A 20 6.37 8.92 -2.87
C MET A 20 5.37 9.11 -4.02
N GLY A 21 4.86 10.32 -4.23
CA GLY A 21 3.96 10.61 -5.34
C GLY A 21 4.60 10.36 -6.72
N LYS A 22 5.87 10.71 -6.90
CA LYS A 22 6.62 10.42 -8.15
C LYS A 22 6.86 8.92 -8.33
N GLU A 23 7.21 8.23 -7.25
CA GLU A 23 7.41 6.77 -7.28
C GLU A 23 6.12 6.03 -7.58
N ALA A 24 4.99 6.46 -7.00
CA ALA A 24 3.67 5.92 -7.28
C ALA A 24 3.32 6.09 -8.75
N GLY A 25 3.52 7.28 -9.33
CA GLY A 25 3.32 7.51 -10.76
C GLY A 25 4.18 6.60 -11.64
N ARG A 26 5.44 6.36 -11.26
CA ARG A 26 6.33 5.44 -11.98
C ARG A 26 5.85 3.99 -11.90
N LEU A 27 5.46 3.53 -10.70
CA LEU A 27 4.93 2.19 -10.48
C LEU A 27 3.64 1.97 -11.28
N LEU A 28 2.71 2.93 -11.22
CA LEU A 28 1.47 2.91 -11.98
C LEU A 28 1.71 2.87 -13.48
N GLY A 29 2.67 3.64 -14.00
CA GLY A 29 3.06 3.58 -15.41
C GLY A 29 3.62 2.22 -15.81
N ALA A 30 4.45 1.60 -14.96
CA ALA A 30 5.00 0.27 -15.20
C ALA A 30 3.92 -0.83 -15.12
N ALA A 31 2.97 -0.69 -14.19
CA ALA A 31 1.86 -1.60 -14.04
C ALA A 31 0.73 -1.32 -15.05
N GLY A 32 0.67 -0.17 -15.71
CA GLY A 32 -0.49 0.22 -16.50
C GLY A 32 -1.78 0.29 -15.66
N MET A 33 -1.67 0.87 -14.47
CA MET A 33 -2.78 1.10 -13.52
C MET A 33 -2.90 2.60 -13.21
N SER A 34 -3.92 3.01 -12.46
CA SER A 34 -4.15 4.43 -12.17
C SER A 34 -4.54 4.77 -10.73
N ASP A 35 -4.70 3.78 -9.83
CA ASP A 35 -5.02 4.07 -8.43
C ASP A 35 -3.75 4.43 -7.63
N VAL A 36 -3.60 5.71 -7.30
CA VAL A 36 -2.45 6.21 -6.55
C VAL A 36 -2.42 5.74 -5.10
N VAL A 37 -3.57 5.44 -4.51
CA VAL A 37 -3.66 4.99 -3.12
C VAL A 37 -3.12 3.57 -3.01
N ASP A 38 -3.51 2.67 -3.92
CA ASP A 38 -3.00 1.30 -3.94
C ASP A 38 -1.49 1.26 -4.20
N ALA A 39 -1.01 2.07 -5.14
CA ALA A 39 0.43 2.19 -5.39
C ALA A 39 1.18 2.72 -4.16
N ALA A 40 0.61 3.70 -3.44
CA ALA A 40 1.21 4.22 -2.22
C ALA A 40 1.25 3.18 -1.10
N VAL A 41 0.20 2.38 -0.92
CA VAL A 41 0.16 1.26 0.04
C VAL A 41 1.29 0.27 -0.26
N ILE A 42 1.45 -0.12 -1.53
CA ILE A 42 2.54 -1.01 -1.94
C ILE A 42 3.91 -0.37 -1.77
N LEU A 43 4.07 0.94 -1.96
CA LEU A 43 5.35 1.63 -1.76
C LEU A 43 5.70 1.87 -0.29
N LEU A 44 4.72 1.82 0.60
CA LEU A 44 4.92 1.91 2.05
C LEU A 44 5.38 0.60 2.69
N SER A 45 5.04 -0.54 2.09
CA SER A 45 5.37 -1.85 2.67
C SER A 45 6.87 -2.17 2.70
N GLN A 46 7.22 -3.26 3.34
CA GLN A 46 8.52 -3.92 3.24
C GLN A 46 8.30 -5.39 2.91
N ASP A 47 9.36 -6.07 2.48
CA ASP A 47 9.29 -7.52 2.28
C ASP A 47 8.92 -8.21 3.60
N GLY A 48 7.88 -9.03 3.57
CA GLY A 48 7.32 -9.73 4.72
C GLY A 48 6.18 -9.00 5.44
N ASP A 49 5.83 -7.78 5.04
CA ASP A 49 4.68 -7.09 5.60
C ASP A 49 3.35 -7.74 5.19
N GLU A 50 2.37 -7.66 6.08
CA GLU A 50 0.99 -8.09 5.84
C GLU A 50 0.10 -6.89 5.45
N ILE A 51 -0.69 -7.04 4.39
CA ILE A 51 -1.66 -6.04 3.94
C ILE A 51 -3.05 -6.66 3.97
N VAL A 52 -3.93 -6.12 4.81
CA VAL A 52 -5.32 -6.54 4.88
C VAL A 52 -6.12 -5.79 3.80
N THR A 53 -6.70 -6.52 2.84
CA THR A 53 -7.44 -5.96 1.71
C THR A 53 -8.50 -6.93 1.19
N SER A 54 -9.57 -6.40 0.63
CA SER A 54 -10.50 -7.21 -0.18
C SER A 54 -10.14 -7.25 -1.66
N ASP A 55 -9.15 -6.45 -2.07
CA ASP A 55 -8.71 -6.29 -3.45
C ASP A 55 -7.29 -6.88 -3.64
N HIS A 56 -7.23 -8.20 -3.70
CA HIS A 56 -5.96 -8.93 -3.86
C HIS A 56 -5.36 -8.80 -5.24
N ASP A 57 -6.20 -8.72 -6.27
CA ASP A 57 -5.75 -8.77 -7.66
C ASP A 57 -4.96 -7.51 -8.02
N ASP A 58 -5.49 -6.33 -7.68
CA ASP A 58 -4.85 -5.06 -8.00
C ASP A 58 -3.58 -4.82 -7.16
N LEU A 59 -3.64 -5.06 -5.85
CA LEU A 59 -2.47 -4.92 -4.96
C LEU A 59 -1.40 -5.97 -5.25
N GLY A 60 -1.78 -7.20 -5.59
CA GLY A 60 -0.84 -8.26 -5.96
C GLY A 60 -0.07 -7.92 -7.24
N ARG A 61 -0.74 -7.33 -8.22
CA ARG A 61 -0.11 -6.85 -9.46
C ARG A 61 0.89 -5.72 -9.23
N LEU A 62 0.55 -4.77 -8.36
CA LEU A 62 1.44 -3.68 -7.97
C LEU A 62 2.64 -4.19 -7.16
N ALA A 63 2.43 -5.11 -6.20
CA ALA A 63 3.50 -5.75 -5.44
C ALA A 63 4.50 -6.45 -6.36
N ALA A 64 4.02 -7.30 -7.27
CA ALA A 64 4.85 -8.00 -8.26
C ALA A 64 5.64 -7.02 -9.15
N THR A 65 4.99 -5.95 -9.61
CA THR A 65 5.63 -4.92 -10.47
C THR A 65 6.69 -4.11 -9.72
N SER A 66 6.47 -3.85 -8.43
CA SER A 66 7.43 -3.15 -7.57
C SER A 66 8.58 -4.04 -7.08
N GLY A 67 8.46 -5.36 -7.25
CA GLY A 67 9.44 -6.35 -6.76
C GLY A 67 9.35 -6.60 -5.26
N ARG A 68 8.22 -6.27 -4.63
CA ARG A 68 7.99 -6.43 -3.19
C ARG A 68 7.24 -7.72 -2.88
N HIS A 69 7.64 -8.37 -1.80
CA HIS A 69 7.05 -9.61 -1.33
C HIS A 69 6.22 -9.31 -0.08
N VAL A 70 4.93 -9.07 -0.27
CA VAL A 70 3.96 -8.82 0.80
C VAL A 70 2.97 -9.98 0.90
N GLU A 71 2.42 -10.19 2.09
CA GLU A 71 1.32 -11.12 2.31
C GLU A 71 -0.01 -10.38 2.22
N LEU A 72 -0.90 -10.77 1.31
CA LEU A 72 -2.21 -10.16 1.17
C LEU A 72 -3.26 -10.98 1.93
N ILE A 73 -3.88 -10.37 2.94
CA ILE A 73 -4.83 -11.05 3.83
C ILE A 73 -6.23 -10.52 3.56
N TYR A 74 -7.21 -11.42 3.43
CA TYR A 74 -8.62 -11.03 3.30
C TYR A 74 -9.23 -10.75 4.69
N PRO A 75 -9.95 -9.63 4.87
CA PRO A 75 -10.53 -9.22 6.16
C PRO A 75 -11.70 -10.09 6.64
#